data_AF-A0AA95LD63-F1
#
_entry.id   AF-A0AA95LD63-F1
#
_cell.length_a   1.000
_cell.length_b   1.000
_cell.length_c   1.000
_cell.angle_alpha   90.00
_cell.angle_beta   90.00
_cell.angle_gamma   90.00
#
_symmetry.space_group_name_H-M   'P 1'
#
loop_
_entity.id
_entity.type
_entity.pdbx_description
1 polymer ?
#
loop_
_entity_poly.entity_id
_entity_poly.type
_entity_poly.pdbx_seq_one_letter_code
_entity_poly.pdbx_strand_id
1 'polypeptide(L)' 'MNDVIQMNQISKKYGHFSLCELTFGIKEGYITGLIGPNGAGKTTLIKMMMGDDCSLL' A
#
# COMPACT_ATOMS: atom_id res chain seq x y z
N MET A 1 2.32 -13.10 -16.76
CA MET A 1 2.98 -12.07 -15.93
C MET A 1 2.42 -12.21 -14.54
N ASN A 2 3.27 -12.43 -13.54
CA ASN A 2 2.86 -12.63 -12.16
C ASN A 2 3.13 -11.35 -11.36
N ASP A 3 2.27 -11.06 -10.40
CA ASP A 3 2.53 -10.01 -9.41
C ASP A 3 3.40 -10.60 -8.30
N VAL A 4 4.48 -9.90 -7.94
CA VAL A 4 5.36 -10.26 -6.81
C VAL A 4 4.79 -9.81 -5.47
N ILE A 5 3.94 -8.79 -5.49
CA ILE A 5 3.20 -8.29 -4.33
C ILE A 5 1.76 -8.07 -4.77
N GLN A 6 0.80 -8.60 -4.02
CA GLN A 6 -0.63 -8.37 -4.22
C GLN A 6 -1.25 -7.83 -2.94
N MET A 7 -2.00 -6.74 -3.08
CA MET A 7 -2.78 -6.15 -2.00
C MET A 7 -4.23 -6.08 -2.44
N ASN A 8 -5.12 -6.72 -1.67
CA ASN A 8 -6.53 -6.84 -2.01
C ASN A 8 -7.38 -6.18 -0.91
N GLN A 9 -8.16 -5.17 -1.30
CA GLN A 9 -9.10 -4.45 -0.43
C GLN A 9 -8.48 -3.97 0.90
N ILE A 10 -7.22 -3.57 0.87
CA ILE A 10 -6.53 -3.11 2.06
C ILE A 10 -7.07 -1.74 2.49
N SER A 11 -7.38 -1.65 3.79
CA SER A 11 -7.80 -0.41 4.44
C SER A 11 -6.99 -0.21 5.70
N LYS A 12 -6.64 1.03 6.00
CA LYS A 12 -5.90 1.38 7.21
C LYS A 12 -6.17 2.81 7.65
N LYS A 13 -6.36 2.99 8.95
CA LYS A 13 -6.62 4.29 9.57
C LYS A 13 -5.51 4.66 10.55
N TYR A 14 -5.01 5.89 10.46
CA TYR A 14 -4.08 6.49 11.41
C TYR A 14 -4.59 7.87 11.82
N GLY A 15 -5.14 7.99 13.03
CA GLY A 15 -5.72 9.24 13.51
C GLY A 15 -6.77 9.79 12.52
N HIS A 16 -6.48 10.95 11.93
CA HIS A 16 -7.32 11.63 10.94
C HIS A 16 -7.09 11.18 9.49
N PHE A 17 -6.06 10.39 9.22
CA PHE A 17 -5.77 9.84 7.89
C PHE A 17 -6.41 8.45 7.72
N SER A 18 -6.96 8.19 6.52
CA SER A 18 -7.49 6.88 6.16
C SER A 18 -7.07 6.53 4.74
N LEU A 19 -6.59 5.31 4.57
CA LEU A 19 -6.37 4.63 3.32
C LEU A 19 -7.51 3.62 3.19
N CYS A 20 -8.34 3.73 2.15
CA CYS A 20 -9.56 2.95 2.04
C CYS A 20 -9.54 2.11 0.76
N GLU A 21 -9.86 0.83 0.91
CA GLU A 21 -10.21 -0.10 -0.18
C GLU A 21 -9.21 -0.14 -1.34
N LEU A 22 -7.91 -0.05 -1.07
CA LEU A 22 -6.91 -0.16 -2.13
C LEU A 22 -6.76 -1.61 -2.59
N THR A 23 -6.78 -1.81 -3.91
CA THR A 23 -6.49 -3.08 -4.56
C THR A 23 -5.49 -2.85 -5.69
N PHE A 24 -4.29 -3.43 -5.59
CA PHE A 24 -3.26 -3.32 -6.62
C PHE A 24 -2.24 -4.47 -6.54
N GLY A 25 -1.49 -4.65 -7.63
CA GLY A 25 -0.39 -5.59 -7.75
C GLY A 25 0.87 -4.92 -8.26
N ILE A 26 2.03 -5.41 -7.81
CA ILE A 26 3.35 -5.02 -8.32
C ILE A 26 3.87 -6.15 -9.20
N LYS A 27 4.14 -5.84 -10.47
CA LYS A 27 4.58 -6.82 -11.47
C LYS A 27 6.07 -7.12 -11.33
N GLU A 28 6.42 -8.38 -11.50
CA GLU A 28 7.82 -8.82 -11.56
C GLU A 28 8.57 -8.14 -12.72
N GLY A 29 9.77 -7.63 -12.46
CA GLY A 29 10.63 -7.02 -13.48
C GLY A 29 10.26 -5.58 -13.87
N TYR A 30 9.29 -4.95 -13.19
CA TYR A 30 8.89 -3.57 -13.45
C TYR A 30 9.29 -2.62 -12.32
N ILE A 31 9.72 -1.41 -12.69
CA ILE A 31 9.83 -0.29 -11.75
C ILE A 31 8.44 0.29 -11.53
N THR A 32 7.95 0.21 -10.29
CA THR A 32 6.65 0.77 -9.91
C THR A 32 6.86 2.02 -9.05
N GLY A 33 6.30 3.16 -9.48
CA GLY A 33 6.37 4.42 -8.76
C GLY A 33 5.06 4.71 -8.00
N LEU A 34 5.18 5.07 -6.72
CA LEU A 34 4.04 5.51 -5.90
C LEU A 34 4.02 7.04 -5.80
N ILE A 35 3.02 7.68 -6.42
CA ILE A 35 2.96 9.14 -6.59
C ILE A 35 1.70 9.70 -5.91
N GLY A 36 1.82 10.89 -5.31
CA GLY A 36 0.72 11.59 -4.66
C GLY A 36 1.21 12.70 -3.72
N PRO A 37 0.32 13.55 -3.20
CA PRO A 37 0.69 14.64 -2.28
C PRO A 37 1.23 14.14 -0.93
N ASN A 38 1.82 15.04 -0.15
CA ASN A 38 2.24 14.73 1.22
C ASN A 38 1.00 14.39 2.07
N GLY A 39 1.12 13.38 2.92
CA GLY A 39 -0.01 12.88 3.72
C GLY A 39 -0.96 11.93 2.99
N ALA A 40 -0.76 11.61 1.71
CA ALA A 40 -1.60 10.65 0.97
C ALA A 40 -1.44 9.17 1.38
N GLY A 41 -0.61 8.87 2.38
CA GLY A 41 -0.39 7.49 2.84
C GLY A 41 0.67 6.69 2.09
N LYS A 42 1.54 7.34 1.29
CA LYS A 42 2.58 6.63 0.53
C LYS A 42 3.53 5.83 1.41
N THR A 43 4.11 6.47 2.43
CA THR A 43 5.00 5.80 3.40
C THR A 43 4.28 4.71 4.18
N THR A 44 3.01 4.95 4.54
CA THR A 44 2.15 3.95 5.18
C THR A 44 2.00 2.71 4.30
N LEU A 45 1.70 2.89 3.01
CA LEU A 45 1.54 1.80 2.08
C LEU A 45 2.83 0.99 1.87
N ILE A 46 3.98 1.67 1.80
CA ILE A 46 5.29 1.02 1.70
C ILE A 46 5.57 0.16 2.95
N LYS A 47 5.32 0.70 4.16
CA LYS A 47 5.49 -0.07 5.41
C LYS A 47 4.58 -1.28 5.50
N MET A 48 3.34 -1.14 5.03
CA MET A 48 2.40 -2.27 4.93
C MET A 48 2.92 -3.34 3.97
N MET A 49 3.49 -2.96 2.81
CA MET A 49 4.08 -3.90 1.86
C MET A 49 5.31 -4.64 2.42
N MET A 50 6.08 -3.98 3.28
CA MET A 50 7.26 -4.56 3.94
C MET A 50 6.89 -5.48 5.13
N GLY A 51 5.63 -5.47 5.57
CA GLY A 51 5.18 -6.21 6.75
C GLY A 51 5.46 -5.52 8.10
N ASP A 52 6.06 -4.32 8.09
CA ASP A 52 6.41 -3.55 9.29
C ASP A 52 5.20 -3.01 10.05
N ASP A 53 4.04 -2.93 9.39
CA ASP A 53 2.81 -2.43 9.99
C ASP A 53 1.61 -3.31 9.62
N CYS A 54 1.66 -4.55 10.10
CA CYS A 54 0.65 -5.57 9.90
C CYS A 54 -0.38 -5.60 11.04
N SER A 55 -0.80 -4.42 11.54
CA SER A 55 -2.00 -4.33 12.38
C SER A 55 -3.21 -4.18 11.46
N LEU A 56 -3.71 -5.32 10.96
CA LEU A 56 -4.99 -5.39 10.26
C LEU A 56 -6.10 -5.10 11.30
N LEU A 57 -6.83 -4.00 11.08
CA LEU A 57 -8.09 -3.71 11.77
C LEU A 57 -9.23 -4.09 10.82
#